data_AF-A0A9Q5WB37-F1
#
_entry.id   AF-A0A9Q5WB37-F1
#
_cell.length_a   1.000
_cell.length_b   1.000
_cell.length_c   1.000
_cell.angle_alpha   90.00
_cell.angle_beta   90.00
_cell.angle_gamma   90.00
#
_symmetry.space_group_name_H-M   'P 1'
#
loop_
_entity.id
_entity.type
_entity.pdbx_description
1 polymer ?
#
loop_
_entity_poly.entity_id
_entity_poly.type
_entity_poly.pdbx_seq_one_letter_code
_entity_poly.pdbx_strand_id
1 'polypeptide(L)'
;MSNSIAKSLEEYTSKRSQEVLVVTINVDGEEDKIAVFKGFSSSLMRPTAFDPDVAVLPEGATIVTIDRIASPYNPESPRYIQQGISWETMAVLLSEVGIFLEGSTPI
;
A
#
# COMPACT_ATOMS: atom_id res chain seq x y z
N MET A 1 -12.25 8.76 -12.88
CA MET A 1 -11.99 8.62 -11.43
C MET A 1 -10.64 7.98 -11.32
N SER A 2 -9.60 8.76 -11.00
CA SER A 2 -8.21 8.32 -10.98
C SER A 2 -8.08 7.15 -9.99
N ASN A 3 -7.92 5.92 -10.48
CA ASN A 3 -7.75 4.76 -9.62
C ASN A 3 -6.35 4.83 -9.01
N SER A 4 -6.25 5.57 -7.91
CA SER A 4 -4.98 5.88 -7.26
C SER A 4 -4.40 4.60 -6.65
N ILE A 5 -3.09 4.41 -6.74
CA ILE A 5 -2.38 3.24 -6.21
C ILE A 5 -2.81 2.90 -4.77
N ALA A 6 -2.97 3.93 -3.92
CA ALA A 6 -3.49 3.79 -2.56
C ALA A 6 -4.81 3.02 -2.50
N LYS A 7 -5.77 3.38 -3.38
CA LYS A 7 -7.08 2.74 -3.44
C LYS A 7 -6.99 1.27 -3.82
N SER A 8 -6.12 0.90 -4.75
CA SER A 8 -5.90 -0.51 -5.11
C SER A 8 -5.34 -1.33 -3.94
N LEU A 9 -4.45 -0.74 -3.15
CA LEU A 9 -3.90 -1.36 -1.94
C LEU A 9 -4.95 -1.48 -0.82
N GLU A 10 -5.81 -0.47 -0.69
CA GLU A 10 -6.94 -0.49 0.24
C GLU A 10 -7.95 -1.59 -0.14
N GLU A 11 -8.33 -1.66 -1.41
CA GLU A 11 -9.20 -2.74 -1.91
C GLU A 11 -8.58 -4.12 -1.70
N TYR A 12 -7.27 -4.26 -1.91
CA TYR A 12 -6.56 -5.51 -1.66
C TYR A 12 -6.68 -5.95 -0.22
N THR A 13 -6.38 -5.07 0.74
CA THR A 13 -6.45 -5.40 2.18
C THR A 13 -7.88 -5.53 2.68
N SER A 14 -8.85 -4.91 2.01
CA SER A 14 -10.27 -5.16 2.26
C SER A 14 -10.63 -6.62 1.91
N LYS A 15 -10.21 -7.10 0.72
CA LYS A 15 -10.36 -8.51 0.30
C LYS A 15 -9.49 -9.47 1.13
N ARG A 16 -8.31 -9.04 1.55
CA ARG A 16 -7.31 -9.78 2.33
C ARG A 16 -7.16 -9.17 3.72
N SER A 17 -8.25 -9.18 4.50
CA SER A 17 -8.30 -8.62 5.86
C SER A 17 -7.33 -9.28 6.87
N GLN A 18 -6.66 -10.36 6.48
CA GLN A 18 -5.62 -11.06 7.26
C GLN A 18 -4.21 -10.56 6.92
N GLU A 19 -4.08 -9.54 6.08
CA GLU A 19 -2.81 -8.98 5.64
C GLU A 19 -2.78 -7.47 5.88
N VAL A 20 -1.62 -6.99 6.29
CA VAL A 20 -1.29 -5.59 6.49
C VAL A 20 -0.18 -5.28 5.50
N LEU A 21 -0.35 -4.25 4.71
CA LEU A 21 0.66 -3.81 3.76
C LEU A 21 1.40 -2.63 4.38
N VAL A 22 2.71 -2.63 4.33
CA VAL A 22 3.52 -1.47 4.68
C VAL A 22 4.22 -1.03 3.41
N VAL A 23 3.83 0.13 2.89
CA VAL A 23 4.34 0.70 1.65
C VAL A 23 5.37 1.74 2.03
N THR A 24 6.62 1.49 1.69
CA THR A 24 7.68 2.50 1.81
C THR A 24 7.66 3.35 0.55
N ILE A 25 7.48 4.65 0.73
CA ILE A 25 7.51 5.63 -0.36
C ILE A 25 8.65 6.61 -0.14
N ASN A 26 9.15 7.20 -1.21
CA ASN A 26 10.04 8.34 -1.16
C ASN A 26 9.30 9.57 -1.71
N VAL A 27 9.28 10.66 -0.93
CA VAL A 27 8.67 11.93 -1.29
C VAL A 27 9.72 13.01 -1.10
N ASP A 28 10.16 13.62 -2.21
CA ASP A 28 11.15 14.70 -2.19
C ASP A 28 12.47 14.34 -1.46
N GLY A 29 12.88 13.07 -1.54
CA GLY A 29 14.08 12.58 -0.86
C GLY A 29 13.86 12.10 0.58
N GLU A 30 12.66 12.27 1.15
CA GLU A 30 12.28 11.73 2.45
C GLU A 30 11.56 10.38 2.28
N GLU A 31 12.03 9.36 2.99
CA GLU A 31 11.32 8.08 3.08
C GLU A 31 10.17 8.17 4.08
N ASP A 32 8.97 7.80 3.65
CA ASP A 32 7.78 7.66 4.49
C ASP A 32 7.24 6.23 4.39
N LYS A 33 6.48 5.80 5.39
CA LYS A 33 5.89 4.46 5.45
C LYS A 33 4.40 4.56 5.67
N ILE A 34 3.64 3.94 4.78
CA ILE A 34 2.18 3.90 4.83
C ILE A 34 1.74 2.48 5.16
N ALA A 35 1.06 2.31 6.29
CA ALA A 35 0.39 1.06 6.63
C ALA A 35 -1.01 1.04 6.01
N VAL A 36 -1.34 -0.01 5.26
CA VAL A 36 -2.67 -0.25 4.68
C VAL A 36 -3.25 -1.51 5.30
N PHE A 37 -4.43 -1.40 5.88
CA PHE A 37 -5.12 -2.50 6.54
C PHE A 37 -6.64 -2.36 6.45
N LYS A 38 -7.32 -3.44 6.06
CA LYS A 38 -8.80 -3.51 5.96
C LYS A 38 -9.43 -2.34 5.18
N GLY A 39 -8.78 -1.88 4.12
CA GLY A 39 -9.28 -0.77 3.32
C GLY A 39 -9.00 0.62 3.88
N PHE A 40 -8.13 0.74 4.89
CA PHE A 40 -7.68 2.02 5.43
C PHE A 40 -6.17 2.14 5.26
N SER A 41 -5.71 3.26 4.70
CA SER A 41 -4.30 3.63 4.64
C SER A 41 -3.96 4.69 5.71
N SER A 42 -2.81 4.54 6.36
CA SER A 42 -2.35 5.44 7.43
C SER A 42 -0.83 5.62 7.36
N SER A 43 -0.35 6.86 7.28
CA SER A 43 1.08 7.15 7.35
C SER A 43 1.58 6.94 8.78
N LEU A 44 2.75 6.28 8.90
CA LEU A 44 3.40 5.95 10.16
C LEU A 44 4.42 7.02 10.60
N MET A 45 4.90 7.85 9.68
CA MET A 45 5.98 8.81 9.95
C MET A 45 5.51 10.25 9.96
N ARG A 46 4.57 10.63 9.09
CA ARG A 46 4.02 11.99 9.09
C ARG A 46 2.76 12.05 9.98
N PRO A 47 2.61 13.12 10.80
CA PRO A 47 1.33 13.41 11.42
C PRO A 47 0.31 13.54 10.29
N THR A 48 -0.73 12.70 10.36
CA THR A 48 -1.78 12.61 9.35
C THR A 48 -2.24 14.00 8.96
N ALA A 49 -2.20 14.33 7.66
CA ALA A 49 -3.12 15.33 7.16
C ALA A 49 -4.52 14.80 7.49
N PHE A 50 -5.21 15.47 8.41
CA PHE A 50 -6.52 15.06 8.94
C PHE A 50 -7.64 15.15 7.89
N ASP A 51 -7.29 15.47 6.64
CA ASP A 51 -8.18 15.67 5.53
C ASP A 51 -8.44 14.34 4.81
N PRO A 52 -9.67 13.80 4.84
CA PRO A 52 -10.04 12.60 4.10
C PRO A 52 -10.00 12.78 2.57
N ASP A 53 -9.79 14.00 2.08
CA ASP A 53 -9.65 14.34 0.67
C ASP A 53 -8.19 14.35 0.19
N VAL A 54 -7.21 14.30 1.11
CA VAL A 54 -5.79 14.27 0.74
C VAL A 54 -5.37 12.82 0.50
N ALA A 55 -4.97 12.53 -0.74
CA ALA A 55 -4.43 11.23 -1.11
C ALA A 55 -3.23 10.89 -0.22
N VAL A 56 -3.30 9.75 0.49
CA VAL A 56 -2.25 9.27 1.40
C VAL A 56 -0.91 9.08 0.67
N LEU A 57 -0.96 8.77 -0.62
CA LEU A 57 0.19 8.91 -1.52
C LEU A 57 0.09 10.26 -2.26
N PRO A 58 0.96 11.25 -1.95
CA PRO A 58 1.00 12.50 -2.69
C PRO A 58 1.43 12.28 -4.15
N GLU A 59 0.97 13.16 -5.05
CA GLU A 59 1.45 13.18 -6.44
C GLU A 59 2.96 13.46 -6.46
N GLY A 60 3.76 12.48 -6.88
CA GLY A 60 5.23 12.52 -6.82
C GLY A 60 5.86 11.54 -5.83
N ALA A 61 5.07 10.89 -4.96
CA ALA A 61 5.55 9.79 -4.15
C ALA A 61 5.94 8.59 -5.02
N THR A 62 7.18 8.14 -4.89
CA THR A 62 7.66 6.92 -5.56
C THR A 62 7.64 5.76 -4.58
N ILE A 63 7.01 4.64 -4.96
CA ILE A 63 7.03 3.42 -4.15
C ILE A 63 8.44 2.84 -4.20
N VAL A 64 9.09 2.76 -3.05
CA VAL A 64 10.41 2.16 -2.88
C VAL A 64 10.25 0.65 -2.70
N THR A 65 9.43 0.25 -1.73
CA THR A 65 9.16 -1.16 -1.44
C THR A 65 7.78 -1.34 -0.81
N ILE A 66 7.27 -2.57 -0.87
CA ILE A 66 6.07 -2.98 -0.17
C ILE A 66 6.41 -4.20 0.69
N ASP A 67 5.99 -4.18 1.94
CA ASP A 67 6.07 -5.31 2.85
C ASP A 67 4.66 -5.83 3.12
N ARG A 68 4.48 -7.14 3.05
CA ARG A 68 3.25 -7.85 3.41
C ARG A 68 3.44 -8.49 4.77
N ILE A 69 2.56 -8.16 5.69
CA ILE A 69 2.61 -8.61 7.09
C ILE A 69 1.31 -9.33 7.41
N ALA A 70 1.40 -10.48 8.09
CA ALA A 70 0.23 -11.20 8.55
C ALA A 70 -0.43 -10.45 9.71
N SER A 71 -1.75 -10.35 9.66
CA SER A 71 -2.58 -9.87 10.75
C SER A 71 -2.80 -11.00 11.78
N PRO A 72 -2.81 -10.71 13.09
CA PRO A 72 -2.73 -9.39 13.73
C PRO A 72 -1.34 -8.74 13.59
N TYR A 73 -1.31 -7.44 13.26
CA TYR A 73 -0.07 -6.67 13.20
C TYR A 73 0.51 -6.53 14.60
N ASN A 74 1.71 -7.07 14.82
CA ASN A 74 2.44 -6.91 16.08
C ASN A 74 3.70 -6.07 15.84
N PRO A 75 3.79 -4.83 16.36
CA PRO A 75 4.95 -3.98 16.16
C PRO A 75 6.23 -4.53 16.81
N GLU A 76 6.11 -5.32 17.87
CA GLU A 76 7.28 -5.94 18.54
C GLU A 76 7.80 -7.17 17.80
N SER A 77 6.96 -7.83 17.00
CA SER A 77 7.31 -9.01 16.21
C SER A 77 6.42 -9.09 14.97
N PRO A 78 6.66 -8.21 13.98
CA PRO A 78 5.89 -8.21 12.75
C PRO A 78 6.10 -9.52 12.00
N ARG A 79 5.01 -10.22 11.71
CA ARG A 79 5.05 -11.49 10.98
C ARG A 79 5.02 -11.22 9.49
N TYR A 80 6.18 -10.98 8.90
CA TYR A 80 6.29 -10.76 7.47
C TYR A 80 5.92 -12.01 6.67
N ILE A 81 4.99 -11.85 5.73
CA ILE A 81 4.67 -12.81 4.68
C ILE A 81 5.66 -12.63 3.53
N GLN A 82 5.93 -11.37 3.19
CA GLN A 82 6.84 -10.99 2.10
C GLN A 82 7.42 -9.61 2.41
N GLN A 83 8.69 -9.39 2.13
CA GLN A 83 9.36 -8.11 2.41
C GLN A 83 10.03 -7.56 1.18
N GLY A 84 10.08 -6.24 1.08
CA GLY A 84 10.85 -5.56 0.04
C GLY A 84 10.35 -5.85 -1.37
N ILE A 85 9.05 -6.12 -1.57
CA ILE A 85 8.53 -6.41 -2.91
C ILE A 85 8.36 -5.12 -3.71
N SER A 86 8.69 -5.19 -4.99
CA SER A 86 8.46 -4.10 -5.93
C SER A 86 6.97 -3.91 -6.21
N TRP A 87 6.62 -2.72 -6.71
CA TRP A 87 5.27 -2.42 -7.18
C TRP A 87 4.77 -3.42 -8.23
N GLU A 88 5.63 -3.87 -9.14
CA GLU A 88 5.29 -4.86 -10.18
C GLU A 88 4.85 -6.20 -9.56
N THR A 89 5.58 -6.69 -8.56
CA THR A 89 5.18 -7.89 -7.81
C THR A 89 3.84 -7.68 -7.11
N MET A 90 3.64 -6.49 -6.53
CA MET A 90 2.37 -6.16 -5.91
C MET A 90 1.23 -6.12 -6.92
N ALA A 91 1.44 -5.57 -8.11
CA ALA A 91 0.45 -5.52 -9.19
C ALA A 91 -0.02 -6.92 -9.63
N VAL A 92 0.87 -7.92 -9.62
CA VAL A 92 0.49 -9.32 -9.84
C VAL A 92 -0.46 -9.81 -8.73
N LEU A 93 -0.14 -9.56 -7.46
CA LEU A 93 -0.98 -9.94 -6.32
C LEU A 93 -2.35 -9.24 -6.33
N LEU A 94 -2.38 -7.97 -6.74
CA LEU A 94 -3.62 -7.21 -6.96
C LEU A 94 -4.49 -7.91 -8.02
N SER A 95 -3.88 -8.34 -9.12
CA SER A 95 -4.59 -9.03 -10.21
C SER A 95 -5.15 -10.38 -9.77
N GLU A 96 -4.47 -11.12 -8.89
CA GLU A 96 -4.96 -12.39 -8.32
C GLU A 96 -6.28 -12.23 -7.54
N VAL A 97 -6.54 -11.06 -6.97
CA VAL A 97 -7.79 -10.75 -6.28
C VAL A 97 -8.76 -9.93 -7.15
N GLY A 98 -8.49 -9.80 -8.44
CA GLY A 98 -9.31 -9.09 -9.41
C GLY A 98 -9.27 -7.56 -9.27
N ILE A 99 -8.13 -7.00 -8.87
CA ILE A 99 -7.88 -5.55 -8.85
C ILE A 99 -6.90 -5.26 -9.99
N PHE A 100 -7.35 -4.48 -10.97
CA PHE A 100 -6.55 -4.12 -12.14
C PHE A 100 -6.20 -2.64 -12.09
N LEU A 101 -4.93 -2.33 -12.29
CA LEU A 101 -4.44 -0.97 -12.42
C LEU A 101 -4.71 -0.49 -13.85
N GLU A 102 -5.31 0.69 -13.99
CA GLU A 102 -5.54 1.28 -15.31
C GLU A 102 -4.19 1.50 -15.99
N GLY A 103 -3.97 0.84 -17.14
CA GLY A 103 -2.69 0.85 -17.87
C GLY A 103 -1.96 -0.50 -17.94
N SER A 104 -2.40 -1.52 -17.20
CA SER A 104 -1.95 -2.91 -17.38
C SER A 104 -2.94 -3.70 -18.23
N THR A 105 -3.11 -3.33 -19.49
CA THR A 105 -3.73 -4.21 -20.49
C THR A 105 -2.73 -5.30 -20.87
N PRO A 106 -3.00 -6.59 -20.62
CA PRO A 106 -2.28 -7.63 -21.34
C PRO A 106 -2.67 -7.53 -22.82
N ILE A 107 -1.66 -7.40 -23.67
CA ILE A 107 -1.74 -7.64 -25.11
C ILE A 107 -1.96 -9.12 -25.40
#